data_AF-A0A7W3U5Y9-F1
#
_entry.id   AF-A0A7W3U5Y9-F1
#
_cell.length_a   1.000
_cell.length_b   1.000
_cell.length_c   1.000
_cell.angle_alpha   90.00
_cell.angle_beta   90.00
_cell.angle_gamma   90.00
#
_symmetry.space_group_name_H-M   'P 1'
#
loop_
_entity.id
_entity.type
_entity.pdbx_description
1 polymer ?
#
loop_
_entity_poly.entity_id
_entity_poly.type
_entity_poly.pdbx_seq_one_letter_code
_entity_poly.pdbx_strand_id
1 'polypeptide(L)'
;MELPIRMFASFVLSAAAVSVQAATPLLPAGPSDRTADRLVRLPAPAAGVERSPVHFAWPLDPAAPLSTPAPFMAESREYWFTVDGASLARGVDVDVTAPGALLRVSPATGAAAVRDGALQIHQGGQRVAARSLADGESLRAAGMQVEPGAAIAGLAASAGAGRYQLRVDGARGRYVVHVFDPNSDVVLKARPRADVVQAGRTLEVEVAFQRAGRGAATKAEALLVAPDGETRDVTLRLDDRGQGTARVRVADVSGQPPGLWELQVLSDDGRIARDARTAFAIVAPTARLTGQWTLDPAAFAVQLPVEVASPGRYEVRGTLYATGPDGLLAPVVQAHSADWLEPGDRRLDLVFDKSLLPRGHRAPFEVRHLELLDQARMAPLESRGRAIRF
;
A
#
# COMPACT_ATOMS: atom_id res chain seq x y z
N MET A 1 67.20 23.54 -65.03
CA MET A 1 66.02 22.81 -65.51
C MET A 1 65.78 21.67 -64.54
N GLU A 2 64.73 21.82 -63.73
CA GLU A 2 64.58 21.26 -62.38
C GLU A 2 63.97 19.85 -62.36
N LEU A 3 64.38 19.06 -61.35
CA LEU A 3 63.78 17.78 -60.97
C LEU A 3 62.57 18.03 -60.04
N PRO A 4 61.43 17.33 -60.22
CA PRO A 4 60.30 17.48 -59.31
C PRO A 4 60.46 16.61 -58.06
N ILE A 5 60.39 17.27 -56.91
CA ILE A 5 60.31 16.71 -55.56
C ILE A 5 58.95 16.02 -55.38
N ARG A 6 58.96 14.71 -55.08
CA ARG A 6 57.78 13.98 -54.63
C ARG A 6 57.61 14.15 -53.12
N MET A 7 56.67 15.00 -52.73
CA MET A 7 56.24 15.19 -51.34
C MET A 7 55.23 14.10 -50.97
N PHE A 8 55.64 13.14 -50.12
CA PHE A 8 54.73 12.17 -49.51
C PHE A 8 54.05 12.83 -48.29
N ALA A 9 52.77 13.16 -48.41
CA ALA A 9 51.95 13.57 -47.28
C ALA A 9 51.52 12.31 -46.48
N SER A 10 52.03 12.17 -45.26
CA SER A 10 51.56 11.14 -44.33
C SER A 10 50.29 11.63 -43.64
N PHE A 11 49.14 11.07 -44.00
CA PHE A 11 47.89 11.23 -43.27
C PHE A 11 47.93 10.32 -42.03
N VAL A 12 48.09 10.91 -40.84
CA VAL A 12 47.89 10.19 -39.58
C VAL A 12 46.39 10.13 -39.32
N LEU A 13 45.81 8.96 -39.55
CA LEU A 13 44.41 8.66 -39.22
C LEU A 13 44.31 8.36 -37.73
N SER A 14 43.99 9.36 -36.91
CA SER A 14 43.67 9.16 -35.49
C SER A 14 42.31 8.50 -35.38
N ALA A 15 42.28 7.17 -35.29
CA ALA A 15 41.08 6.42 -34.95
C ALA A 15 40.73 6.70 -33.48
N ALA A 16 39.72 7.56 -33.25
CA ALA A 16 39.10 7.68 -31.94
C ALA A 16 38.36 6.37 -31.65
N ALA A 17 38.94 5.52 -30.80
CA ALA A 17 38.25 4.35 -30.27
C ALA A 17 37.12 4.85 -29.37
N VAL A 18 35.90 4.85 -29.88
CA VAL A 18 34.70 4.96 -29.05
C VAL A 18 34.58 3.63 -28.32
N SER A 19 34.98 3.62 -27.05
CA SER A 19 34.74 2.49 -26.16
C SER A 19 33.23 2.32 -25.99
N VAL A 20 32.64 1.37 -26.71
CA VAL A 20 31.27 0.92 -26.43
C VAL A 20 31.33 0.20 -25.09
N GLN A 21 30.93 0.91 -24.03
CA GLN A 21 30.88 0.34 -22.70
C GLN A 21 29.76 -0.71 -22.69
N ALA A 22 30.14 -1.98 -22.51
CA ALA A 22 29.20 -3.10 -22.56
C ALA A 22 28.14 -2.94 -21.46
N ALA A 23 26.88 -3.20 -21.81
CA ALA A 23 25.79 -3.23 -20.85
C ALA A 23 26.07 -4.25 -19.76
N THR A 24 25.93 -3.84 -18.51
CA THR A 24 26.16 -4.67 -17.33
C THR A 24 24.82 -5.11 -16.75
N PRO A 25 24.67 -6.38 -16.30
CA PRO A 25 23.42 -6.80 -15.68
C PRO A 25 23.17 -6.06 -14.36
N LEU A 26 21.90 -5.78 -14.08
CA LEU A 26 21.45 -5.45 -12.73
C LEU A 26 21.76 -6.62 -11.80
N LEU A 27 22.01 -6.31 -10.54
CA LEU A 27 22.13 -7.33 -9.50
C LEU A 27 20.84 -8.18 -9.43
N PRO A 28 20.95 -9.48 -9.11
CA PRO A 28 19.79 -10.34 -8.96
C PRO A 28 18.77 -9.76 -7.99
N ALA A 29 17.49 -9.84 -8.36
CA ALA A 29 16.40 -9.37 -7.51
C ALA A 29 16.35 -10.17 -6.20
N GLY A 30 16.20 -9.48 -5.08
CA GLY A 30 16.02 -10.07 -3.77
C GLY A 30 14.59 -10.57 -3.52
N PRO A 31 14.33 -11.28 -2.40
CA PRO A 31 13.00 -11.83 -2.09
C PRO A 31 11.89 -10.78 -1.93
N SER A 32 12.26 -9.54 -1.57
CA SER A 32 11.34 -8.41 -1.40
C SER A 32 11.23 -7.51 -2.64
N ASP A 33 11.99 -7.82 -3.69
CA ASP A 33 12.00 -7.02 -4.92
C ASP A 33 10.81 -7.39 -5.81
N ARG A 34 10.29 -6.41 -6.55
CA ARG A 34 9.16 -6.58 -7.46
C ARG A 34 9.67 -6.40 -8.88
N THR A 35 9.53 -7.41 -9.73
CA THR A 35 9.86 -7.35 -11.16
C THR A 35 8.69 -7.87 -12.01
N ALA A 36 8.51 -7.33 -13.21
CA ALA A 36 7.48 -7.78 -14.14
C ALA A 36 7.99 -8.83 -15.14
N ASP A 37 7.38 -10.01 -15.16
CA ASP A 37 7.69 -11.05 -16.15
C ASP A 37 6.94 -10.82 -17.47
N ARG A 38 5.80 -10.12 -17.40
CA ARG A 38 4.92 -9.81 -18.54
C ARG A 38 4.48 -8.36 -18.46
N LEU A 39 4.31 -7.75 -19.62
CA LEU A 39 3.80 -6.40 -19.76
C LEU A 39 2.38 -6.39 -20.32
N VAL A 40 1.62 -5.37 -19.97
CA VAL A 40 0.24 -5.16 -20.40
C VAL A 40 0.15 -3.89 -21.25
N ARG A 41 -0.63 -3.95 -22.32
CA ARG A 41 -0.97 -2.78 -23.16
C ARG A 41 -2.27 -2.16 -22.68
N LEU A 42 -2.20 -0.88 -22.34
CA LEU A 42 -3.33 -0.06 -21.94
C LEU A 42 -3.43 1.16 -22.87
N PRO A 43 -4.62 1.76 -23.02
CA PRO A 43 -4.77 3.04 -23.70
C PRO A 43 -3.90 4.13 -23.08
N ALA A 44 -3.57 5.15 -23.87
CA ALA A 44 -2.89 6.33 -23.37
C ALA A 44 -3.71 6.98 -22.24
N PRO A 45 -3.05 7.50 -21.18
CA PRO A 45 -3.72 8.25 -20.13
C PRO A 45 -4.55 9.40 -20.71
N ALA A 46 -5.79 9.54 -20.26
CA ALA A 46 -6.70 10.60 -20.73
C ALA A 46 -6.39 11.98 -20.15
N ALA A 47 -5.70 12.03 -18.99
CA ALA A 47 -5.31 13.28 -18.34
C ALA A 47 -4.14 13.95 -19.04
N GLY A 48 -4.07 15.29 -18.96
CA GLY A 48 -2.91 16.06 -19.38
C GLY A 48 -1.74 15.80 -18.45
N VAL A 49 -0.87 14.87 -18.83
CA VAL A 49 0.36 14.54 -18.10
C VAL A 49 1.54 15.23 -18.77
N GLU A 50 2.47 15.78 -17.96
CA GLU A 50 3.72 16.37 -18.45
C GLU A 50 4.47 15.36 -19.33
N ARG A 51 5.02 15.84 -20.45
CA ARG A 51 5.72 14.99 -21.42
C ARG A 51 7.21 15.27 -21.54
N SER A 52 7.67 16.39 -21.01
CA SER A 52 9.06 16.79 -21.04
C SER A 52 9.88 15.90 -20.09
N PRO A 53 11.12 15.55 -20.49
CA PRO A 53 12.07 14.93 -19.59
C PRO A 53 12.36 15.84 -18.40
N VAL A 54 12.43 15.26 -17.21
CA VAL A 54 12.81 15.96 -15.97
C VAL A 54 13.78 15.09 -15.19
N HIS A 55 14.84 15.71 -14.67
CA HIS A 55 15.80 15.09 -13.77
C HIS A 55 15.99 15.99 -12.55
N PHE A 56 16.02 15.39 -11.36
CA PHE A 56 16.34 16.10 -10.14
C PHE A 56 17.05 15.18 -9.16
N ALA A 57 17.99 15.74 -8.42
CA ALA A 57 18.74 15.05 -7.39
C ALA A 57 18.94 15.97 -6.19
N TRP A 58 19.02 15.40 -4.99
CA TRP A 58 19.30 16.14 -3.77
C TRP A 58 20.17 15.33 -2.81
N PRO A 59 20.98 16.00 -1.98
CA PRO A 59 21.85 15.33 -1.04
C PRO A 59 21.03 14.70 0.10
N LEU A 60 21.52 13.58 0.60
CA LEU A 60 21.02 12.93 1.80
C LEU A 60 22.04 13.10 2.94
N ASP A 61 21.56 13.04 4.18
CA ASP A 61 22.43 12.92 5.34
C ASP A 61 22.98 11.48 5.41
N PRO A 62 24.31 11.27 5.28
CA PRO A 62 24.91 9.94 5.35
C PRO A 62 24.70 9.22 6.68
N ALA A 63 24.41 9.96 7.76
CA ALA A 63 24.14 9.42 9.08
C ALA A 63 22.67 9.03 9.29
N ALA A 64 21.76 9.47 8.40
CA ALA A 64 20.35 9.16 8.51
C ALA A 64 20.06 7.75 7.95
N PRO A 65 19.47 6.84 8.76
CA PRO A 65 19.10 5.53 8.25
C PRO A 65 17.94 5.63 7.26
N LEU A 66 18.05 4.90 6.15
CA LEU A 66 16.93 4.68 5.24
C LEU A 66 16.28 3.33 5.55
N SER A 67 14.96 3.34 5.71
CA SER A 67 14.17 2.12 5.92
C SER A 67 13.04 2.04 4.92
N THR A 68 12.84 0.86 4.33
CA THR A 68 11.63 0.58 3.57
C THR A 68 10.47 0.36 4.54
N PRO A 69 9.35 1.11 4.41
CA PRO A 69 8.18 0.87 5.23
C PRO A 69 7.71 -0.57 5.07
N ALA A 70 7.37 -1.19 6.19
CA ALA A 70 6.79 -2.52 6.16
C ALA A 70 5.29 -2.43 5.81
N PRO A 71 4.72 -3.46 5.16
CA PRO A 71 3.30 -3.45 4.85
C PRO A 71 2.42 -3.25 6.05
N PHE A 72 1.36 -2.46 5.88
CA PHE A 72 0.45 -2.10 6.96
C PHE A 72 -0.19 -3.34 7.57
N MET A 73 -0.23 -3.41 8.91
CA MET A 73 -0.91 -4.47 9.62
C MET A 73 -2.19 -3.90 10.23
N ALA A 74 -3.32 -4.32 9.71
CA ALA A 74 -4.61 -4.02 10.30
C ALA A 74 -4.75 -4.80 11.62
N GLU A 75 -5.13 -4.11 12.69
CA GLU A 75 -5.49 -4.72 13.97
C GLU A 75 -6.91 -4.29 14.35
N SER A 76 -7.81 -5.25 14.48
CA SER A 76 -9.21 -5.00 14.78
C SER A 76 -9.60 -5.50 16.16
N ARG A 77 -10.32 -4.63 16.88
CA ARG A 77 -11.08 -4.93 18.09
C ARG A 77 -12.55 -4.56 17.93
N GLU A 78 -13.01 -4.59 16.69
CA GLU A 78 -14.36 -4.18 16.32
C GLU A 78 -15.04 -5.21 15.44
N TYR A 79 -16.36 -5.11 15.42
CA TYR A 79 -17.20 -5.82 14.47
C TYR A 79 -18.47 -5.00 14.23
N TRP A 80 -19.16 -5.30 13.14
CA TRP A 80 -20.48 -4.75 12.87
C TRP A 80 -21.39 -5.80 12.28
N PHE A 81 -22.68 -5.55 12.39
CA PHE A 81 -23.69 -6.39 11.77
C PHE A 81 -24.91 -5.54 11.41
N THR A 82 -25.67 -6.05 10.46
CA THR A 82 -26.94 -5.43 10.04
C THR A 82 -28.08 -6.04 10.84
N VAL A 83 -29.06 -5.21 11.23
CA VAL A 83 -30.26 -5.67 11.92
C VAL A 83 -31.50 -4.92 11.44
N ASP A 84 -32.65 -5.59 11.44
CA ASP A 84 -33.93 -4.96 11.17
C ASP A 84 -34.44 -4.18 12.40
N GLY A 85 -35.25 -3.16 12.15
CA GLY A 85 -35.77 -2.27 13.17
C GLY A 85 -36.69 -2.97 14.18
N ALA A 86 -37.41 -4.03 13.79
CA ALA A 86 -38.27 -4.74 14.73
C ALA A 86 -37.44 -5.56 15.72
N SER A 87 -36.37 -6.21 15.26
CA SER A 87 -35.40 -6.88 16.13
C SER A 87 -34.66 -5.88 17.02
N LEU A 88 -34.20 -4.76 16.47
CA LEU A 88 -33.54 -3.71 17.25
C LEU A 88 -34.49 -3.06 18.28
N ALA A 89 -35.78 -2.95 17.99
CA ALA A 89 -36.78 -2.46 18.95
C ALA A 89 -37.08 -3.47 20.07
N ARG A 90 -36.95 -4.78 19.82
CA ARG A 90 -37.05 -5.83 20.85
C ARG A 90 -35.79 -5.97 21.69
N GLY A 91 -34.64 -5.60 21.12
CA GLY A 91 -33.33 -5.72 21.74
C GLY A 91 -32.49 -6.80 21.04
N VAL A 92 -31.26 -6.45 20.72
CA VAL A 92 -30.29 -7.33 20.04
C VAL A 92 -29.06 -7.53 20.91
N ASP A 93 -28.52 -8.75 20.93
CA ASP A 93 -27.34 -9.06 21.72
C ASP A 93 -26.09 -8.46 21.09
N VAL A 94 -25.24 -7.86 21.93
CA VAL A 94 -23.88 -7.44 21.60
C VAL A 94 -22.93 -7.97 22.67
N ASP A 95 -21.86 -8.62 22.24
CA ASP A 95 -20.86 -9.20 23.12
C ASP A 95 -19.64 -8.26 23.19
N VAL A 96 -19.25 -7.90 24.39
CA VAL A 96 -18.11 -7.03 24.69
C VAL A 96 -17.14 -7.81 25.60
N THR A 97 -15.85 -7.66 25.37
CA THR A 97 -14.80 -8.44 26.04
C THR A 97 -13.96 -7.61 27.01
N ALA A 98 -14.03 -6.28 26.95
CA ALA A 98 -13.38 -5.39 27.89
C ALA A 98 -14.23 -4.15 28.22
N PRO A 99 -13.97 -3.48 29.35
CA PRO A 99 -14.72 -2.27 29.71
C PRO A 99 -14.45 -1.12 28.74
N GLY A 100 -15.46 -0.25 28.58
CA GLY A 100 -15.32 1.01 27.84
C GLY A 100 -15.62 0.93 26.34
N ALA A 101 -16.30 -0.14 25.89
CA ALA A 101 -16.72 -0.29 24.49
C ALA A 101 -17.62 0.85 24.02
N LEU A 102 -17.55 1.12 22.72
CA LEU A 102 -18.39 2.07 22.00
C LEU A 102 -19.37 1.29 21.12
N LEU A 103 -20.65 1.62 21.25
CA LEU A 103 -21.74 1.03 20.48
C LEU A 103 -22.33 2.12 19.60
N ARG A 104 -22.21 1.97 18.28
CA ARG A 104 -22.80 2.87 17.29
C ARG A 104 -23.96 2.19 16.59
N VAL A 105 -25.07 2.90 16.45
CA VAL A 105 -26.22 2.48 15.65
C VAL A 105 -26.44 3.50 14.55
N SER A 106 -26.31 3.07 13.30
CA SER A 106 -26.51 3.91 12.12
C SER A 106 -27.73 3.42 11.33
N PRO A 107 -28.69 4.30 11.00
CA PRO A 107 -29.78 3.95 10.10
C PRO A 107 -29.25 3.75 8.68
N ALA A 108 -29.70 2.70 7.99
CA ALA A 108 -29.52 2.57 6.55
C ALA A 108 -30.46 3.53 5.80
N THR A 109 -30.26 3.72 4.49
CA THR A 109 -31.15 4.53 3.66
C THR A 109 -32.61 4.10 3.81
N GLY A 110 -33.49 5.07 4.14
CA GLY A 110 -34.92 4.84 4.37
C GLY A 110 -35.30 4.34 5.76
N ALA A 111 -34.33 4.08 6.66
CA ALA A 111 -34.61 3.77 8.06
C ALA A 111 -34.88 5.03 8.89
N ALA A 112 -35.59 4.88 10.01
CA ALA A 112 -35.84 5.98 10.94
C ALA A 112 -34.56 6.35 11.71
N ALA A 113 -34.29 7.64 11.87
CA ALA A 113 -33.19 8.13 12.70
C ALA A 113 -33.31 7.65 14.16
N VAL A 114 -32.17 7.40 14.80
CA VAL A 114 -32.11 7.12 16.23
C VAL A 114 -32.27 8.45 16.97
N ARG A 115 -33.40 8.63 17.66
CA ARG A 115 -33.68 9.86 18.42
C ARG A 115 -32.89 9.89 19.72
N ASP A 116 -32.71 11.09 20.26
CA ASP A 116 -32.11 11.28 21.58
C ASP A 116 -32.84 10.48 22.66
N GLY A 117 -32.06 9.77 23.47
CA GLY A 117 -32.58 8.91 24.54
C GLY A 117 -33.30 7.64 24.06
N ALA A 118 -33.48 7.41 22.76
CA ALA A 118 -34.11 6.20 22.24
C ALA A 118 -33.19 4.96 22.33
N LEU A 119 -31.87 5.18 22.35
CA LEU A 119 -30.88 4.12 22.52
C LEU A 119 -30.79 3.68 23.98
N GLN A 120 -31.10 2.41 24.22
CA GLN A 120 -31.09 1.77 25.53
C GLN A 120 -30.15 0.57 25.53
N ILE A 121 -29.42 0.40 26.63
CA ILE A 121 -28.48 -0.69 26.83
C ILE A 121 -28.87 -1.40 28.11
N HIS A 122 -29.00 -2.72 28.04
CA HIS A 122 -29.33 -3.57 29.18
C HIS A 122 -28.29 -4.67 29.36
N GLN A 123 -28.10 -5.11 30.60
CA GLN A 123 -27.28 -6.27 30.95
C GLN A 123 -28.01 -7.06 32.04
N GLY A 124 -28.27 -8.34 31.80
CA GLY A 124 -29.07 -9.16 32.73
C GLY A 124 -30.46 -8.57 33.02
N GLY A 125 -31.08 -7.92 32.02
CA GLY A 125 -32.38 -7.23 32.14
C GLY A 125 -32.33 -5.85 32.80
N GLN A 126 -31.24 -5.50 33.49
CA GLN A 126 -31.07 -4.19 34.12
C GLN A 126 -30.53 -3.16 33.13
N ARG A 127 -31.05 -1.93 33.19
CA ARG A 127 -30.56 -0.84 32.34
C ARG A 127 -29.15 -0.43 32.79
N VAL A 128 -28.23 -0.34 31.85
CA VAL A 128 -26.84 0.09 32.07
C VAL A 128 -26.70 1.55 31.71
N ALA A 129 -26.03 2.33 32.56
CA ALA A 129 -25.74 3.73 32.27
C ALA A 129 -24.66 3.84 31.18
N ALA A 130 -24.92 4.65 30.16
CA ALA A 130 -23.91 5.06 29.20
C ALA A 130 -23.05 6.17 29.82
N ARG A 131 -21.72 6.11 29.65
CA ARG A 131 -20.79 7.18 30.06
C ARG A 131 -21.03 8.46 29.24
N SER A 132 -21.41 8.26 27.98
CA SER A 132 -21.59 9.29 26.97
C SER A 132 -22.60 8.79 25.95
N LEU A 133 -23.52 9.67 25.58
CA LEU A 133 -24.43 9.50 24.45
C LEU A 133 -24.22 10.71 23.54
N ALA A 134 -23.98 10.44 22.27
CA ALA A 134 -23.85 11.49 21.26
C ALA A 134 -24.69 11.13 20.05
N ASP A 135 -25.46 12.10 19.57
CA ASP A 135 -26.17 12.02 18.31
C ASP A 135 -25.24 12.29 17.12
N GLY A 136 -25.72 11.97 15.92
CA GLY A 136 -24.96 12.17 14.70
C GLY A 136 -24.70 13.64 14.34
N GLU A 137 -25.41 14.60 14.92
CA GLU A 137 -25.17 16.04 14.68
C GLU A 137 -23.96 16.53 15.48
N SER A 138 -23.94 16.24 16.78
CA SER A 138 -22.84 16.54 17.69
C SER A 138 -21.53 15.90 17.23
N LEU A 139 -21.60 14.65 16.76
CA LEU A 139 -20.43 13.93 16.22
C LEU A 139 -19.89 14.57 14.94
N ARG A 140 -20.77 15.00 14.02
CA ARG A 140 -20.35 15.71 12.80
C ARG A 140 -19.78 17.08 13.12
N ALA A 141 -20.36 17.80 14.08
CA ALA A 141 -19.80 19.07 14.56
C ALA A 141 -18.39 18.90 15.14
N ALA A 142 -18.08 17.72 15.70
CA ALA A 142 -16.74 17.35 16.15
C ALA A 142 -15.82 16.81 15.03
N GLY A 143 -16.25 16.84 13.77
CA GLY A 143 -15.46 16.41 12.61
C GLY A 143 -15.52 14.91 12.30
N MET A 144 -16.38 14.14 12.97
CA MET A 144 -16.56 12.72 12.65
C MET A 144 -17.47 12.53 11.44
N GLN A 145 -17.08 11.63 10.54
CA GLN A 145 -17.96 11.18 9.46
C GLN A 145 -18.92 10.12 10.00
N VAL A 146 -20.15 10.53 10.30
CA VAL A 146 -21.24 9.63 10.72
C VAL A 146 -22.50 9.92 9.91
N GLU A 147 -23.27 8.87 9.65
CA GLU A 147 -24.54 8.97 8.94
C GLU A 147 -25.53 9.87 9.71
N PRO A 148 -26.35 10.68 9.00
CA PRO A 148 -27.43 11.43 9.63
C PRO A 148 -28.36 10.50 10.41
N GLY A 149 -28.68 10.90 11.65
CA GLY A 149 -29.57 10.11 12.52
C GLY A 149 -28.91 8.89 13.17
N ALA A 150 -27.58 8.76 13.13
CA ALA A 150 -26.85 7.79 13.94
C ALA A 150 -26.79 8.20 15.42
N ALA A 151 -26.57 7.23 16.30
CA ALA A 151 -26.28 7.45 17.72
C ALA A 151 -25.10 6.61 18.18
N ILE A 152 -24.29 7.14 19.10
CA ILE A 152 -23.18 6.43 19.74
C ILE A 152 -23.39 6.43 21.26
N ALA A 153 -23.23 5.26 21.87
CA ALA A 153 -23.17 5.08 23.31
C ALA A 153 -21.82 4.51 23.72
N GLY A 154 -21.14 5.17 24.67
CA GLY A 154 -19.98 4.61 25.35
C GLY A 154 -20.40 3.89 26.63
N LEU A 155 -20.01 2.62 26.80
CA LEU A 155 -20.22 1.92 28.07
C LEU A 155 -19.34 2.54 29.16
N ALA A 156 -19.91 2.71 30.35
CA ALA A 156 -19.15 3.08 31.53
C ALA A 156 -18.10 2.01 31.86
N ALA A 157 -16.95 2.40 32.42
CA ALA A 157 -15.92 1.44 32.79
C ALA A 157 -16.42 0.40 33.83
N SER A 158 -17.38 0.80 34.66
CA SER A 158 -18.04 -0.08 35.64
C SER A 158 -18.96 -1.14 35.01
N ALA A 159 -19.36 -1.00 33.74
CA ALA A 159 -20.20 -1.97 33.07
C ALA A 159 -19.48 -3.31 32.84
N GLY A 160 -18.14 -3.30 32.77
CA GLY A 160 -17.32 -4.50 32.60
C GLY A 160 -17.42 -5.13 31.21
N ALA A 161 -17.03 -6.40 31.12
CA ALA A 161 -17.19 -7.24 29.94
C ALA A 161 -18.44 -8.11 30.05
N GLY A 162 -19.00 -8.54 28.92
CA GLY A 162 -20.13 -9.45 28.89
C GLY A 162 -21.07 -9.19 27.72
N ARG A 163 -22.24 -9.84 27.80
CA ARG A 163 -23.32 -9.67 26.85
C ARG A 163 -24.23 -8.54 27.27
N TYR A 164 -24.53 -7.65 26.33
CA TYR A 164 -25.48 -6.56 26.49
C TYR A 164 -26.60 -6.70 25.47
N GLN A 165 -27.77 -6.19 25.82
CA GLN A 165 -28.88 -6.04 24.89
C GLN A 165 -29.00 -4.58 24.48
N LEU A 166 -28.88 -4.32 23.18
CA LEU A 166 -29.01 -3.00 22.57
C LEU A 166 -30.43 -2.84 22.01
N ARG A 167 -31.14 -1.80 22.44
CA ARG A 167 -32.51 -1.51 22.01
C ARG A 167 -32.64 -0.08 21.51
N VAL A 168 -33.40 0.13 20.43
CA VAL A 168 -33.78 1.47 19.96
C VAL A 168 -35.29 1.60 19.89
N ASP A 169 -35.84 2.48 20.72
CA ASP A 169 -37.28 2.74 20.74
C ASP A 169 -37.75 3.45 19.46
N GLY A 170 -38.75 2.83 18.81
CA GLY A 170 -39.29 3.33 17.54
C GLY A 170 -38.40 3.05 16.33
N ALA A 171 -37.44 2.13 16.43
CA ALA A 171 -36.64 1.67 15.30
C ALA A 171 -37.52 1.12 14.16
N ARG A 172 -37.25 1.56 12.93
CA ARG A 172 -37.95 1.14 11.70
C ARG A 172 -36.99 1.13 10.53
N GLY A 173 -37.09 0.13 9.67
CA GLY A 173 -36.17 -0.07 8.55
C GLY A 173 -34.97 -0.93 8.96
N ARG A 174 -33.80 -0.67 8.40
CA ARG A 174 -32.57 -1.45 8.62
C ARG A 174 -31.50 -0.59 9.26
N TYR A 175 -30.71 -1.17 10.15
CA TYR A 175 -29.65 -0.49 10.88
C TYR A 175 -28.34 -1.27 10.78
N VAL A 176 -27.22 -0.56 10.89
CA VAL A 176 -25.90 -1.13 11.14
C VAL A 176 -25.54 -0.87 12.59
N VAL A 177 -25.27 -1.94 13.34
CA VAL A 177 -24.72 -1.86 14.69
C VAL A 177 -23.22 -2.09 14.58
N HIS A 178 -22.41 -1.16 15.06
CA HIS A 178 -20.96 -1.25 15.13
C HIS A 178 -20.53 -1.24 16.59
N VAL A 179 -19.73 -2.23 16.95
CA VAL A 179 -19.20 -2.42 18.30
C VAL A 179 -17.69 -2.27 18.21
N PHE A 180 -17.15 -1.29 18.92
CA PHE A 180 -15.71 -1.10 19.06
C PHE A 180 -15.31 -1.31 20.52
N ASP A 181 -14.45 -2.30 20.77
CA ASP A 181 -14.00 -2.70 22.10
C ASP A 181 -12.50 -2.35 22.27
N PRO A 182 -12.15 -1.06 22.52
CA PRO A 182 -10.78 -0.57 22.41
C PRO A 182 -9.79 -1.29 23.34
N ASN A 183 -10.28 -1.81 24.47
CA ASN A 183 -9.47 -2.45 25.50
C ASN A 183 -9.49 -3.99 25.40
N SER A 184 -10.11 -4.55 24.34
CA SER A 184 -10.19 -5.99 24.14
C SER A 184 -8.82 -6.63 23.99
N ASP A 185 -8.65 -7.78 24.65
CA ASP A 185 -7.53 -8.70 24.42
C ASP A 185 -7.79 -9.69 23.28
N VAL A 186 -8.98 -9.63 22.66
CA VAL A 186 -9.36 -10.39 21.47
C VAL A 186 -9.18 -9.52 20.23
N VAL A 187 -8.25 -9.91 19.37
CA VAL A 187 -7.81 -9.11 18.23
C VAL A 187 -7.76 -9.97 16.97
N LEU A 188 -8.31 -9.45 15.87
CA LEU A 188 -8.07 -9.98 14.54
C LEU A 188 -7.02 -9.11 13.84
N LYS A 189 -6.00 -9.74 13.26
CA LYS A 189 -4.96 -9.08 12.49
C LYS A 189 -5.00 -9.54 11.04
N ALA A 190 -4.79 -8.60 10.12
CA ALA A 190 -4.62 -8.89 8.69
C ALA A 190 -3.44 -8.07 8.15
N ARG A 191 -2.49 -8.73 7.49
CA ARG A 191 -1.28 -8.08 6.95
C ARG A 191 -0.95 -8.61 5.56
N PRO A 192 -1.00 -7.80 4.50
CA PRO A 192 -0.54 -8.21 3.20
C PRO A 192 0.98 -8.38 3.22
N ARG A 193 1.50 -9.35 2.46
CA ARG A 193 2.96 -9.52 2.33
C ARG A 193 3.62 -8.40 1.52
N ALA A 194 2.85 -7.62 0.78
CA ALA A 194 3.29 -6.44 0.04
C ALA A 194 2.15 -5.44 -0.09
N ASP A 195 2.44 -4.13 -0.03
CA ASP A 195 1.45 -3.07 -0.25
C ASP A 195 1.10 -2.87 -1.73
N VAL A 196 1.88 -3.47 -2.64
CA VAL A 196 1.69 -3.39 -4.09
C VAL A 196 1.87 -4.76 -4.70
N VAL A 197 0.92 -5.20 -5.52
CA VAL A 197 0.97 -6.44 -6.29
C VAL A 197 0.69 -6.18 -7.77
N GLN A 198 1.39 -6.88 -8.65
CA GLN A 198 1.14 -6.79 -10.10
C GLN A 198 -0.09 -7.62 -10.48
N ALA A 199 -0.87 -7.11 -11.43
CA ALA A 199 -1.99 -7.83 -12.01
C ALA A 199 -1.56 -9.21 -12.55
N GLY A 200 -2.39 -10.23 -12.32
CA GLY A 200 -2.10 -11.62 -12.67
C GLY A 200 -1.24 -12.39 -11.66
N ARG A 201 -0.76 -11.75 -10.58
CA ARG A 201 -0.09 -12.43 -9.46
C ARG A 201 -1.09 -12.80 -8.35
N THR A 202 -0.62 -13.58 -7.39
CA THR A 202 -1.36 -13.84 -6.15
C THR A 202 -0.71 -13.04 -5.02
N LEU A 203 -1.52 -12.29 -4.27
CA LEU A 203 -1.10 -11.67 -3.02
C LEU A 203 -1.49 -12.60 -1.86
N GLU A 204 -0.54 -12.88 -0.98
CA GLU A 204 -0.79 -13.54 0.29
C GLU A 204 -1.00 -12.50 1.38
N VAL A 205 -2.08 -12.65 2.15
CA VAL A 205 -2.39 -11.83 3.31
C VAL A 205 -2.39 -12.73 4.53
N GLU A 206 -1.51 -12.44 5.48
CA GLU A 206 -1.38 -13.16 6.75
C GLU A 206 -2.52 -12.72 7.66
N VAL A 207 -3.24 -13.70 8.21
CA VAL A 207 -4.38 -13.48 9.10
C VAL A 207 -4.12 -14.18 10.42
N ALA A 208 -4.36 -13.48 11.53
CA ALA A 208 -4.20 -14.04 12.86
C ALA A 208 -5.32 -13.59 13.80
N PHE A 209 -6.03 -14.53 14.40
CA PHE A 209 -6.95 -14.28 15.50
C PHE A 209 -6.29 -14.61 16.83
N GLN A 210 -6.34 -13.67 17.76
CA GLN A 210 -5.63 -13.76 19.04
C GLN A 210 -6.56 -13.44 20.21
N ARG A 211 -6.33 -14.11 21.34
CA ARG A 211 -6.94 -13.84 22.64
C ARG A 211 -5.84 -13.80 23.70
N ALA A 212 -5.78 -12.73 24.50
CA ALA A 212 -4.71 -12.50 25.47
C ALA A 212 -3.30 -12.67 24.87
N GLY A 213 -3.11 -12.21 23.64
CA GLY A 213 -1.83 -12.31 22.90
C GLY A 213 -1.46 -13.72 22.41
N ARG A 214 -2.34 -14.72 22.56
CA ARG A 214 -2.13 -16.09 22.05
C ARG A 214 -3.08 -16.39 20.91
N GLY A 215 -2.63 -17.20 19.94
CA GLY A 215 -3.50 -17.68 18.87
C GLY A 215 -4.67 -18.49 19.42
N ALA A 216 -5.85 -18.30 18.84
CA ALA A 216 -7.08 -18.99 19.24
C ALA A 216 -7.89 -19.42 18.01
N ALA A 217 -8.52 -20.59 18.09
CA ALA A 217 -9.38 -21.09 17.02
C ALA A 217 -10.53 -20.12 16.74
N THR A 218 -10.83 -19.89 15.46
CA THR A 218 -11.96 -19.09 15.00
C THR A 218 -12.38 -19.58 13.63
N LYS A 219 -13.64 -19.34 13.25
CA LYS A 219 -14.03 -19.37 11.84
C LYS A 219 -13.76 -17.99 11.24
N ALA A 220 -13.42 -17.94 9.96
CA ALA A 220 -13.24 -16.68 9.27
C ALA A 220 -13.52 -16.80 7.76
N GLU A 221 -13.99 -15.69 7.20
CA GLU A 221 -14.25 -15.49 5.79
C GLU A 221 -13.52 -14.22 5.33
N ALA A 222 -13.22 -14.14 4.03
CA ALA A 222 -12.52 -13.00 3.46
C ALA A 222 -13.14 -12.55 2.14
N LEU A 223 -13.25 -11.24 1.97
CA LEU A 223 -13.79 -10.58 0.78
C LEU A 223 -12.75 -9.60 0.23
N LEU A 224 -12.50 -9.69 -1.07
CA LEU A 224 -11.77 -8.68 -1.81
C LEU A 224 -12.76 -7.62 -2.32
N VAL A 225 -12.48 -6.36 -2.05
CA VAL A 225 -13.27 -5.21 -2.49
C VAL A 225 -12.43 -4.39 -3.46
N ALA A 226 -12.95 -4.20 -4.67
CA ALA A 226 -12.38 -3.37 -5.71
C ALA A 226 -12.63 -1.87 -5.46
N PRO A 227 -11.86 -0.96 -6.09
CA PRO A 227 -12.08 0.48 -5.95
C PRO A 227 -13.47 0.97 -6.40
N ASP A 228 -14.14 0.23 -7.29
CA ASP A 228 -15.53 0.50 -7.72
C ASP A 228 -16.59 -0.08 -6.77
N GLY A 229 -16.18 -0.81 -5.72
CA GLY A 229 -17.04 -1.48 -4.76
C GLY A 229 -17.46 -2.90 -5.15
N GLU A 230 -17.00 -3.44 -6.29
CA GLU A 230 -17.22 -4.85 -6.63
C GLU A 230 -16.57 -5.75 -5.58
N THR A 231 -17.28 -6.79 -5.14
CA THR A 231 -16.81 -7.71 -4.10
C THR A 231 -16.65 -9.13 -4.63
N ARG A 232 -15.62 -9.84 -4.16
CA ARG A 232 -15.32 -11.22 -4.54
C ARG A 232 -14.83 -12.03 -3.35
N ASP A 233 -15.28 -13.26 -3.23
CA ASP A 233 -14.82 -14.17 -2.17
C ASP A 233 -13.34 -14.51 -2.33
N VAL A 234 -12.63 -14.55 -1.20
CA VAL A 234 -11.22 -14.95 -1.12
C VAL A 234 -11.11 -16.22 -0.28
N THR A 235 -10.37 -17.19 -0.81
CA THR A 235 -10.05 -18.40 -0.04
C THR A 235 -9.14 -18.03 1.13
N LEU A 236 -9.69 -18.14 2.34
CA LEU A 236 -8.98 -18.04 3.61
C LEU A 236 -8.94 -19.42 4.28
N ARG A 237 -7.78 -19.80 4.79
CA ARG A 237 -7.60 -21.01 5.60
C ARG A 237 -6.89 -20.63 6.88
N LEU A 238 -7.51 -20.89 8.02
CA LEU A 238 -6.93 -20.76 9.34
C LEU A 238 -6.67 -22.15 9.94
N ASP A 239 -5.64 -22.26 10.75
CA ASP A 239 -5.35 -23.43 11.58
C ASP A 239 -6.10 -23.36 12.93
N ASP A 240 -5.94 -24.40 13.75
CA ASP A 240 -6.55 -24.49 15.09
C ASP A 240 -6.01 -23.44 16.09
N ARG A 241 -4.97 -22.69 15.70
CA ARG A 241 -4.42 -21.55 16.46
C ARG A 241 -4.89 -20.21 15.91
N GLY A 242 -5.84 -20.20 14.97
CA GLY A 242 -6.38 -19.00 14.34
C GLY A 242 -5.40 -18.27 13.44
N GLN A 243 -4.34 -18.95 12.99
CA GLN A 243 -3.33 -18.40 12.09
C GLN A 243 -3.51 -18.95 10.68
N GLY A 244 -3.27 -18.11 9.68
CA GLY A 244 -3.36 -18.58 8.31
C GLY A 244 -3.14 -17.52 7.26
N THR A 245 -3.60 -17.82 6.05
CA THR A 245 -3.34 -16.98 4.88
C THR A 245 -4.56 -16.91 3.98
N ALA A 246 -4.96 -15.69 3.62
CA ALA A 246 -5.86 -15.43 2.52
C ALA A 246 -5.05 -15.31 1.22
N ARG A 247 -5.47 -16.00 0.16
CA ARG A 247 -4.82 -15.96 -1.16
C ARG A 247 -5.66 -15.17 -2.15
N VAL A 248 -5.27 -13.91 -2.36
CA VAL A 248 -5.96 -13.00 -3.27
C VAL A 248 -5.42 -13.18 -4.68
N ARG A 249 -6.24 -13.73 -5.58
CA ARG A 249 -5.92 -13.77 -7.00
C ARG A 249 -6.27 -12.44 -7.63
N VAL A 250 -5.26 -11.78 -8.15
CA VAL A 250 -5.40 -10.46 -8.73
C VAL A 250 -5.75 -10.60 -10.21
N ALA A 251 -6.98 -10.25 -10.58
CA ALA A 251 -7.42 -10.24 -11.96
C ALA A 251 -6.73 -9.13 -12.78
N ASP A 252 -6.96 -9.12 -14.09
CA ASP A 252 -6.62 -7.97 -14.91
C ASP A 252 -7.37 -6.73 -14.37
N VAL A 253 -6.65 -5.60 -14.29
CA VAL A 253 -7.19 -4.31 -13.82
C VAL A 253 -7.49 -3.36 -14.98
N SER A 254 -7.45 -3.84 -16.22
CA SER A 254 -7.87 -3.08 -17.39
C SER A 254 -9.30 -2.55 -17.20
N GLY A 255 -9.47 -1.22 -17.21
CA GLY A 255 -10.78 -0.58 -17.09
C GLY A 255 -11.31 -0.43 -15.66
N GLN A 256 -10.55 -0.83 -14.64
CA GLN A 256 -10.89 -0.55 -13.23
C GLN A 256 -10.53 0.91 -12.88
N PRO A 257 -11.34 1.59 -12.05
CA PRO A 257 -11.00 2.94 -11.61
C PRO A 257 -9.74 2.92 -10.73
N PRO A 258 -8.96 4.01 -10.70
CA PRO A 258 -7.80 4.11 -9.83
C PRO A 258 -8.23 4.06 -8.35
N GLY A 259 -7.47 3.35 -7.53
CA GLY A 259 -7.72 3.28 -6.10
C GLY A 259 -7.05 2.10 -5.43
N LEU A 260 -7.20 2.04 -4.11
CA LEU A 260 -6.75 0.90 -3.31
C LEU A 260 -7.82 -0.19 -3.33
N TRP A 261 -7.36 -1.43 -3.34
CA TRP A 261 -8.18 -2.60 -3.07
C TRP A 261 -8.16 -2.87 -1.58
N GLU A 262 -9.25 -3.41 -1.05
CA GLU A 262 -9.38 -3.77 0.35
C GLU A 262 -9.62 -5.27 0.50
N LEU A 263 -8.90 -5.93 1.42
CA LEU A 263 -9.30 -7.22 1.94
C LEU A 263 -10.04 -7.00 3.26
N GLN A 264 -11.30 -7.40 3.30
CA GLN A 264 -12.10 -7.49 4.52
C GLN A 264 -12.05 -8.92 5.04
N VAL A 265 -11.71 -9.09 6.31
CA VAL A 265 -11.65 -10.38 6.98
C VAL A 265 -12.62 -10.35 8.15
N LEU A 266 -13.61 -11.23 8.11
CA LEU A 266 -14.61 -11.39 9.16
C LEU A 266 -14.32 -12.69 9.89
N SER A 267 -14.23 -12.64 11.21
CA SER A 267 -14.01 -13.80 12.06
C SER A 267 -15.06 -13.89 13.17
N ASP A 268 -15.38 -15.11 13.56
CA ASP A 268 -16.29 -15.41 14.68
C ASP A 268 -15.85 -16.71 15.38
N ASP A 269 -15.59 -16.62 16.69
CA ASP A 269 -15.24 -17.76 17.55
C ASP A 269 -16.48 -18.42 18.21
N GLY A 270 -17.69 -18.02 17.81
CA GLY A 270 -18.98 -18.42 18.37
C GLY A 270 -19.42 -17.56 19.56
N ARG A 271 -18.58 -16.63 20.02
CA ARG A 271 -18.90 -15.67 21.08
C ARG A 271 -18.61 -14.24 20.66
N ILE A 272 -17.50 -14.00 19.98
CA ILE A 272 -17.07 -12.66 19.62
C ILE A 272 -16.65 -12.62 18.16
N ALA A 273 -17.25 -11.68 17.43
CA ALA A 273 -16.87 -11.38 16.06
C ALA A 273 -15.76 -10.32 16.02
N ARG A 274 -14.92 -10.37 14.98
CA ARG A 274 -13.95 -9.33 14.64
C ARG A 274 -13.92 -9.12 13.14
N ASP A 275 -13.80 -7.86 12.72
CA ASP A 275 -13.67 -7.47 11.32
C ASP A 275 -12.41 -6.64 11.11
N ALA A 276 -11.47 -7.14 10.32
CA ALA A 276 -10.23 -6.45 9.98
C ALA A 276 -10.20 -6.09 8.50
N ARG A 277 -9.80 -4.86 8.21
CA ARG A 277 -9.68 -4.32 6.85
C ARG A 277 -8.26 -3.89 6.57
N THR A 278 -7.67 -4.40 5.50
CA THR A 278 -6.35 -3.96 5.04
C THR A 278 -6.39 -3.59 3.57
N ALA A 279 -5.67 -2.54 3.21
CA ALA A 279 -5.64 -2.02 1.85
C ALA A 279 -4.30 -2.31 1.16
N PHE A 280 -4.31 -2.45 -0.16
CA PHE A 280 -3.12 -2.58 -1.00
C PHE A 280 -3.42 -2.10 -2.43
N ALA A 281 -2.37 -1.75 -3.17
CA ALA A 281 -2.47 -1.35 -4.57
C ALA A 281 -2.31 -2.57 -5.49
N ILE A 282 -3.10 -2.57 -6.56
CA ILE A 282 -2.93 -3.48 -7.68
C ILE A 282 -2.52 -2.68 -8.90
N VAL A 283 -1.42 -3.07 -9.53
CA VAL A 283 -0.85 -2.32 -10.67
C VAL A 283 -0.76 -3.19 -11.92
N ALA A 284 -1.11 -2.62 -13.08
CA ALA A 284 -0.82 -3.22 -14.37
C ALA A 284 0.66 -2.99 -14.72
N PRO A 285 1.44 -4.03 -15.07
CA PRO A 285 2.84 -3.86 -15.46
C PRO A 285 2.91 -3.25 -16.88
N THR A 286 2.90 -1.92 -16.99
CA THR A 286 2.90 -1.19 -18.27
C THR A 286 4.30 -1.02 -18.88
N ALA A 287 5.34 -1.14 -18.06
CA ALA A 287 6.75 -1.16 -18.46
C ALA A 287 7.59 -1.97 -17.44
N ARG A 288 8.83 -2.29 -17.81
CA ARG A 288 9.82 -2.91 -16.92
C ARG A 288 11.24 -2.48 -17.26
N LEU A 289 12.15 -2.61 -16.30
CA LEU A 289 13.58 -2.53 -16.59
C LEU A 289 14.00 -3.80 -17.34
N THR A 290 14.87 -3.66 -18.34
CA THR A 290 15.39 -4.80 -19.13
C THR A 290 16.38 -5.68 -18.35
N GLY A 291 16.76 -5.27 -17.13
CA GLY A 291 17.74 -5.98 -16.32
C GLY A 291 19.19 -5.63 -16.65
N GLN A 292 19.44 -4.61 -17.46
CA GLN A 292 20.78 -4.13 -17.82
C GLN A 292 20.94 -2.65 -17.46
N TRP A 293 22.18 -2.18 -17.40
CA TRP A 293 22.51 -0.76 -17.22
C TRP A 293 23.86 -0.42 -17.85
N THR A 294 24.06 0.86 -18.15
CA THR A 294 25.37 1.44 -18.53
C THR A 294 25.65 2.69 -17.71
N LEU A 295 26.93 3.04 -17.54
CA LEU A 295 27.34 4.28 -16.89
C LEU A 295 27.69 5.33 -17.94
N ASP A 296 27.14 6.52 -17.82
CA ASP A 296 27.73 7.73 -18.40
C ASP A 296 28.58 8.42 -17.32
N PRO A 297 29.92 8.26 -17.35
CA PRO A 297 30.78 8.87 -16.35
C PRO A 297 30.87 10.40 -16.47
N ALA A 298 30.60 10.97 -17.65
CA ALA A 298 30.65 12.41 -17.88
C ALA A 298 29.42 13.10 -17.28
N ALA A 299 28.24 12.51 -17.49
CA ALA A 299 26.99 12.98 -16.88
C ALA A 299 26.79 12.52 -15.42
N PHE A 300 27.63 11.60 -14.94
CA PHE A 300 27.45 10.89 -13.67
C PHE A 300 26.02 10.31 -13.57
N ALA A 301 25.64 9.58 -14.62
CA ALA A 301 24.31 9.07 -14.82
C ALA A 301 24.32 7.56 -15.09
N VAL A 302 23.35 6.86 -14.50
CA VAL A 302 23.08 5.46 -14.80
C VAL A 302 22.00 5.39 -15.87
N GLN A 303 22.32 4.82 -17.00
CA GLN A 303 21.41 4.62 -18.11
C GLN A 303 20.69 3.28 -17.95
N LEU A 304 19.37 3.31 -17.89
CA LEU A 304 18.51 2.17 -17.63
C LEU A 304 17.63 1.91 -18.86
N PRO A 305 17.86 0.83 -19.63
CA PRO A 305 16.96 0.47 -20.71
C PRO A 305 15.64 -0.08 -20.14
N VAL A 306 14.54 0.40 -20.70
CA VAL A 306 13.16 0.13 -20.27
C VAL A 306 12.40 -0.47 -21.44
N GLU A 307 11.72 -1.59 -21.23
CA GLU A 307 10.75 -2.12 -22.18
C GLU A 307 9.37 -1.56 -21.83
N VAL A 308 8.75 -0.85 -22.77
CA VAL A 308 7.48 -0.14 -22.57
C VAL A 308 6.38 -0.79 -23.41
N ALA A 309 5.29 -1.23 -22.78
CA ALA A 309 4.13 -1.78 -23.50
C ALA A 309 3.00 -0.76 -23.70
N SER A 310 2.85 0.18 -22.76
CA SER A 310 1.81 1.22 -22.83
C SER A 310 2.44 2.61 -22.90
N PRO A 311 1.90 3.56 -23.67
CA PRO A 311 2.34 4.94 -23.57
C PRO A 311 2.04 5.50 -22.17
N GLY A 312 2.96 6.30 -21.64
CA GLY A 312 2.83 6.89 -20.30
C GLY A 312 4.03 7.74 -19.90
N ARG A 313 3.90 8.41 -18.76
CA ARG A 313 5.00 9.10 -18.10
C ARG A 313 5.64 8.16 -17.10
N TYR A 314 6.87 7.76 -17.35
CA TYR A 314 7.61 6.82 -16.53
C TYR A 314 8.69 7.54 -15.75
N GLU A 315 8.91 7.09 -14.52
CA GLU A 315 9.94 7.60 -13.63
C GLU A 315 10.83 6.46 -13.16
N VAL A 316 12.14 6.67 -13.22
CA VAL A 316 13.10 5.92 -12.43
C VAL A 316 13.59 6.78 -11.28
N ARG A 317 13.69 6.19 -10.10
CA ARG A 317 14.29 6.82 -8.93
C ARG A 317 15.20 5.84 -8.22
N GLY A 318 16.22 6.36 -7.55
CA GLY A 318 17.15 5.53 -6.81
C GLY A 318 18.04 6.34 -5.89
N THR A 319 18.59 5.66 -4.90
CA THR A 319 19.52 6.23 -3.92
C THR A 319 20.94 5.81 -4.27
N LEU A 320 21.82 6.78 -4.46
CA LEU A 320 23.26 6.55 -4.56
C LEU A 320 23.84 6.36 -3.16
N TYR A 321 24.55 5.25 -2.99
CA TYR A 321 25.40 4.98 -1.85
C TYR A 321 26.85 5.14 -2.26
N ALA A 322 27.65 5.77 -1.41
CA ALA A 322 29.07 6.00 -1.64
C ALA A 322 29.89 5.58 -0.43
N THR A 323 31.15 5.22 -0.66
CA THR A 323 32.06 4.78 0.40
C THR A 323 32.63 6.00 1.12
N GLY A 324 32.34 6.12 2.41
CA GLY A 324 32.80 7.20 3.28
C GLY A 324 34.27 7.05 3.71
N PRO A 325 34.80 8.03 4.47
CA PRO A 325 36.15 7.99 5.03
C PRO A 325 36.42 6.81 5.98
N ASP A 326 35.37 6.28 6.59
CA ASP A 326 35.37 5.09 7.46
C ASP A 326 35.38 3.76 6.68
N GLY A 327 35.29 3.82 5.34
CA GLY A 327 35.24 2.65 4.47
C GLY A 327 33.85 2.01 4.39
N LEU A 328 32.82 2.60 4.99
CA LEU A 328 31.44 2.10 4.95
C LEU A 328 30.63 2.77 3.85
N LEU A 329 29.64 2.05 3.31
CA LEU A 329 28.69 2.61 2.35
C LEU A 329 27.58 3.36 3.09
N ALA A 330 27.36 4.62 2.71
CA ALA A 330 26.29 5.46 3.25
C ALA A 330 25.44 6.06 2.11
N PRO A 331 24.14 6.32 2.33
CA PRO A 331 23.30 7.02 1.36
C PRO A 331 23.79 8.47 1.23
N VAL A 332 23.98 8.94 0.00
CA VAL A 332 24.53 10.29 -0.23
C VAL A 332 23.66 11.16 -1.12
N VAL A 333 22.94 10.56 -2.06
CA VAL A 333 22.09 11.30 -3.01
C VAL A 333 20.85 10.49 -3.34
N GLN A 334 19.70 11.14 -3.36
CA GLN A 334 18.49 10.61 -3.99
C GLN A 334 18.32 11.26 -5.36
N ALA A 335 18.11 10.45 -6.40
CA ALA A 335 17.91 10.92 -7.77
C ALA A 335 16.59 10.40 -8.35
N HIS A 336 15.99 11.22 -9.18
CA HIS A 336 14.73 10.97 -9.87
C HIS A 336 14.84 11.43 -11.30
N SER A 337 14.25 10.68 -12.22
CA SER A 337 14.28 10.97 -13.65
C SER A 337 13.02 10.46 -14.29
N ALA A 338 12.28 11.34 -14.97
CA ALA A 338 10.98 11.01 -15.54
C ALA A 338 10.84 11.54 -16.96
N ASP A 339 10.24 10.75 -17.83
CA ASP A 339 10.01 11.09 -19.24
C ASP A 339 8.71 10.44 -19.76
N TRP A 340 8.15 11.00 -20.83
CA TRP A 340 7.09 10.34 -21.59
C TRP A 340 7.68 9.32 -22.55
N LEU A 341 7.30 8.06 -22.38
CA LEU A 341 7.79 6.97 -23.20
C LEU A 341 6.66 6.37 -24.04
N GLU A 342 6.91 6.31 -25.35
CA GLU A 342 6.11 5.54 -26.29
C GLU A 342 6.46 4.03 -26.21
N PRO A 343 5.56 3.12 -26.62
CA PRO A 343 5.83 1.68 -26.61
C PRO A 343 7.08 1.25 -27.39
N GLY A 344 7.73 0.20 -26.88
CA GLY A 344 8.97 -0.40 -27.40
C GLY A 344 10.15 -0.24 -26.44
N ASP A 345 11.35 -0.50 -26.94
CA ASP A 345 12.57 -0.33 -26.18
C ASP A 345 12.93 1.16 -26.04
N ARG A 346 13.07 1.60 -24.80
CA ARG A 346 13.35 2.98 -24.41
C ARG A 346 14.44 3.00 -23.36
N ARG A 347 14.77 4.20 -22.88
CA ARG A 347 15.80 4.41 -21.88
C ARG A 347 15.39 5.54 -20.95
N LEU A 348 15.73 5.41 -19.68
CA LEU A 348 15.70 6.49 -18.71
C LEU A 348 17.11 6.65 -18.13
N ASP A 349 17.53 7.90 -17.96
CA ASP A 349 18.86 8.23 -17.45
C ASP A 349 18.71 8.76 -16.02
N LEU A 350 19.20 8.00 -15.03
CA LEU A 350 19.16 8.35 -13.61
C LEU A 350 20.41 9.17 -13.26
N VAL A 351 20.24 10.49 -13.14
CA VAL A 351 21.34 11.47 -12.98
C VAL A 351 21.52 11.86 -11.51
N PHE A 352 22.72 11.67 -10.95
CA PHE A 352 22.97 11.89 -9.52
C PHE A 352 23.63 13.23 -9.16
N ASP A 353 24.16 13.99 -10.12
CA ASP A 353 24.94 15.22 -9.89
C ASP A 353 26.10 15.02 -8.87
N LYS A 354 27.31 14.90 -9.41
CA LYS A 354 28.53 14.66 -8.62
C LYS A 354 28.81 15.77 -7.60
N SER A 355 28.30 16.98 -7.81
CA SER A 355 28.49 18.11 -6.88
C SER A 355 27.75 17.92 -5.55
N LEU A 356 26.75 17.04 -5.51
CA LEU A 356 25.98 16.70 -4.31
C LEU A 356 26.67 15.69 -3.40
N LEU A 357 27.79 15.11 -3.82
CA LEU A 357 28.53 14.14 -3.00
C LEU A 357 29.13 14.81 -1.75
N PRO A 358 28.85 14.29 -0.54
CA PRO A 358 29.50 14.77 0.67
C PRO A 358 31.01 14.56 0.62
N ARG A 359 31.76 15.45 1.28
CA ARG A 359 33.23 15.39 1.29
C ARG A 359 33.73 14.03 1.79
N GLY A 360 34.71 13.47 1.10
CA GLY A 360 35.33 12.19 1.44
C GLY A 360 34.57 10.94 0.98
N HIS A 361 33.32 11.10 0.51
CA HIS A 361 32.53 10.02 -0.07
C HIS A 361 32.88 9.83 -1.54
N ARG A 362 33.19 8.59 -1.92
CA ARG A 362 33.68 8.25 -3.27
C ARG A 362 33.34 6.82 -3.65
N ALA A 363 33.74 6.42 -4.86
CA ALA A 363 33.67 5.05 -5.32
C ALA A 363 34.36 4.06 -4.34
N PRO A 364 33.93 2.80 -4.26
CA PRO A 364 32.84 2.18 -5.03
C PRO A 364 31.47 2.74 -4.66
N PHE A 365 30.61 2.83 -5.68
CA PHE A 365 29.23 3.30 -5.57
C PHE A 365 28.25 2.13 -5.67
N GLU A 366 27.07 2.31 -5.08
CA GLU A 366 25.92 1.44 -5.30
C GLU A 366 24.67 2.24 -5.58
N VAL A 367 23.79 1.73 -6.45
CA VAL A 367 22.40 2.22 -6.52
C VAL A 367 21.51 1.24 -5.78
N ARG A 368 20.83 1.75 -4.76
CA ARG A 368 19.85 1.05 -3.92
C ARG A 368 18.49 1.70 -4.03
N HIS A 369 17.45 1.01 -3.58
CA HIS A 369 16.05 1.46 -3.66
C HIS A 369 15.69 1.95 -5.08
N LEU A 370 16.14 1.19 -6.10
CA LEU A 370 15.85 1.50 -7.49
C LEU A 370 14.39 1.15 -7.78
N GLU A 371 13.61 2.10 -8.26
CA GLU A 371 12.21 1.90 -8.60
C GLU A 371 11.89 2.43 -9.99
N LEU A 372 10.99 1.74 -10.68
CA LEU A 372 10.34 2.21 -11.90
C LEU A 372 8.85 2.43 -11.60
N LEU A 373 8.34 3.59 -11.96
CA LEU A 373 6.95 3.99 -11.75
C LEU A 373 6.33 4.45 -13.06
N ASP A 374 5.02 4.22 -13.22
CA ASP A 374 4.17 4.90 -14.20
C ASP A 374 3.41 6.00 -13.47
N GLN A 375 3.92 7.23 -13.56
CA GLN A 375 3.37 8.41 -12.89
C GLN A 375 1.97 8.74 -13.40
N ALA A 376 1.69 8.47 -14.68
CA ALA A 376 0.38 8.75 -15.27
C ALA A 376 -0.73 7.86 -14.69
N ARG A 377 -0.36 6.75 -14.04
CA ARG A 377 -1.27 5.80 -13.40
C ARG A 377 -1.01 5.63 -11.90
N MET A 378 -0.10 6.43 -11.32
CA MET A 378 0.37 6.30 -9.94
C MET A 378 0.80 4.87 -9.57
N ALA A 379 1.42 4.16 -10.51
CA ALA A 379 1.68 2.73 -10.39
C ALA A 379 3.18 2.44 -10.21
N PRO A 380 3.63 1.99 -9.03
CA PRO A 380 5.01 1.53 -8.86
C PRO A 380 5.19 0.13 -9.47
N LEU A 381 5.89 0.06 -10.60
CA LEU A 381 5.97 -1.11 -11.47
C LEU A 381 7.03 -2.12 -11.04
N GLU A 382 8.24 -1.63 -10.75
CA GLU A 382 9.41 -2.43 -10.37
C GLU A 382 10.09 -1.78 -9.16
N SER A 383 10.65 -2.60 -8.27
CA SER A 383 11.43 -2.13 -7.12
C SER A 383 12.57 -3.11 -6.82
N ARG A 384 13.77 -2.57 -6.58
CA ARG A 384 14.97 -3.34 -6.22
C ARG A 384 15.68 -2.69 -5.04
N GLY A 385 15.83 -3.45 -3.95
CA GLY A 385 16.53 -2.97 -2.75
C GLY A 385 17.99 -2.63 -3.04
N ARG A 386 18.68 -3.44 -3.85
CA ARG A 386 20.06 -3.20 -4.31
C ARG A 386 20.17 -3.60 -5.77
N ALA A 387 20.46 -2.64 -6.64
CA ALA A 387 20.34 -2.84 -8.08
C ALA A 387 21.67 -2.82 -8.81
N ILE A 388 22.60 -1.95 -8.41
CA ILE A 388 23.81 -1.66 -9.19
C ILE A 388 25.00 -1.46 -8.26
N ARG A 389 26.19 -1.82 -8.74
CA ARG A 389 27.48 -1.50 -8.12
C ARG A 389 28.47 -1.07 -9.21
N PHE A 390 29.19 0.05 -9.01
CA PHE A 390 30.13 0.60 -9.98
C PHE A 390 31.27 1.42 -9.36
#